data_AF-A0A922IA22-F1
#
_entry.id   AF-A0A922IA22-F1
#
_cell.length_a   1.000
_cell.length_b   1.000
_cell.length_c   1.000
_cell.angle_alpha   90.00
_cell.angle_beta   90.00
_cell.angle_gamma   90.00
#
_symmetry.space_group_name_H-M   'P 1'
#
loop_
_entity.id
_entity.type
_entity.pdbx_description
1 polymer ?
#
loop_
_entity_poly.entity_id
_entity_poly.type
_entity_poly.pdbx_seq_one_letter_code
_entity_poly.pdbx_strand_id
1 'polypeptide(L)' 'MNALIVPAAISGFWFIIGFIVPLFIPRGPNKGITITCLMITAVCCWVLWITTYIAQLNPLFGPQVKSTTLTLMREWGF' A
#
# COMPACT_ATOMS: atom_id res chain seq x y z
N MET A 1 3.22 17.91 4.86
CA MET A 1 4.01 16.75 4.41
C MET A 1 3.83 16.61 2.91
N ASN A 2 4.89 16.37 2.14
CA ASN A 2 4.77 16.21 0.69
C ASN A 2 3.90 14.96 0.40
N ALA A 3 2.82 15.13 -0.38
CA ALA A 3 1.86 14.07 -0.71
C ALA A 3 2.50 12.87 -1.44
N LEU A 4 3.71 13.04 -1.96
CA LEU A 4 4.48 12.00 -2.64
C LEU A 4 5.28 11.09 -1.69
N ILE A 5 5.47 11.46 -0.42
CA ILE A 5 6.32 10.69 0.50
C ILE A 5 5.74 9.29 0.73
N VAL A 6 4.43 9.18 1.00
CA VAL A 6 3.79 7.90 1.31
C VAL A 6 3.78 6.96 0.09
N PRO A 7 3.37 7.40 -1.12
CA PRO A 7 3.46 6.58 -2.32
C PRO A 7 4.88 6.14 -2.69
N ALA A 8 5.86 7.03 -2.53
CA ALA A 8 7.26 6.69 -2.80
C ALA A 8 7.77 5.62 -1.83
N ALA A 9 7.47 5.76 -0.53
CA ALA A 9 7.89 4.80 0.48
C ALA A 9 7.29 3.40 0.25
N ILE A 10 5.99 3.32 -0.01
CA ILE A 10 5.31 2.02 -0.19
C ILE A 10 5.69 1.37 -1.53
N SER A 11 5.90 2.16 -2.59
CA SER A 11 6.40 1.65 -3.87
C SER A 11 7.83 1.12 -3.74
N GLY A 12 8.70 1.83 -3.02
CA GLY A 12 10.06 1.37 -2.72
C GLY A 12 10.08 0.08 -1.91
N PHE A 13 9.22 -0.03 -0.88
CA PHE A 13 9.10 -1.24 -0.06
C PHE A 13 8.75 -2.48 -0.89
N TRP A 14 7.71 -2.41 -1.72
CA TRP A 14 7.31 -3.55 -2.56
C TRP A 14 8.29 -3.83 -3.69
N PHE A 15 8.93 -2.81 -4.24
CA PHE A 15 10.02 -2.99 -5.21
C PHE A 15 11.20 -3.76 -4.61
N ILE A 16 11.60 -3.45 -3.37
CA ILE A 16 12.66 -4.20 -2.67
C ILE A 16 12.26 -5.67 -2.51
N ILE A 17 11.03 -5.94 -2.08
CA ILE A 17 10.54 -7.32 -1.90
C ILE A 17 10.43 -8.08 -3.22
N GLY A 18 9.90 -7.44 -4.26
CA GLY A 18 9.65 -8.07 -5.56
C GLY A 18 10.89 -8.19 -6.46
N PHE A 19 11.92 -7.37 -6.25
CA PHE A 19 13.09 -7.31 -7.13
C PHE A 19 14.42 -7.52 -6.40
N ILE A 20 14.66 -6.80 -5.31
CA ILE A 20 15.96 -6.85 -4.60
C ILE A 20 16.11 -8.16 -3.82
N VAL A 21 15.10 -8.56 -3.05
CA VAL A 21 15.14 -9.78 -2.21
C VAL A 21 15.35 -11.07 -3.05
N PRO A 22 14.68 -11.27 -4.21
CA PRO A 22 14.92 -12.44 -5.07
C PRO A 22 16.37 -12.65 -5.51
N LEU A 23 17.18 -11.60 -5.60
CA LEU A 23 18.60 -11.68 -5.98
C LEU A 23 19.44 -12.39 -4.91
N PHE A 24 19.02 -12.33 -3.65
CA PHE A 24 19.73 -12.91 -2.51
C PHE A 24 19.22 -14.29 -2.10
N ILE A 25 18.24 -14.87 -2.81
CA ILE A 25 17.72 -16.22 -2.52
C ILE A 25 18.79 -17.27 -2.89
N PRO A 26 19.25 -18.11 -1.93
CA PRO A 26 20.26 -19.12 -2.18
C PRO A 26 19.75 -20.22 -3.12
N ARG A 27 20.69 -20.94 -3.75
CA ARG A 27 20.35 -22.07 -4.62
C ARG A 27 19.78 -23.21 -3.79
N GLY A 28 18.60 -23.70 -4.19
CA GLY A 28 17.95 -24.85 -3.57
C GLY A 28 16.83 -25.39 -4.47
N PRO A 29 16.27 -26.59 -4.16
CA PRO A 29 15.26 -27.24 -4.98
C PRO A 29 14.02 -26.37 -5.26
N ASN A 30 13.66 -25.51 -4.30
CA ASN A 30 12.45 -24.69 -4.35
C ASN A 30 12.72 -23.21 -4.72
N LYS A 31 13.94 -22.86 -5.17
CA LYS A 31 14.32 -21.44 -5.42
C LYS A 31 13.34 -20.73 -6.36
N GLY A 32 12.96 -21.39 -7.46
CA GLY A 32 12.04 -20.81 -8.45
C GLY A 32 10.67 -20.51 -7.86
N ILE A 33 10.11 -21.45 -7.08
CA ILE A 33 8.81 -21.30 -6.43
C ILE A 33 8.86 -20.13 -5.43
N THR A 34 9.89 -20.07 -4.59
CA THR A 34 10.05 -18.97 -3.62
C THR A 34 10.12 -17.61 -4.31
N ILE A 35 10.89 -17.49 -5.39
CA ILE A 35 10.98 -16.23 -6.16
C ILE A 35 9.62 -15.86 -6.76
N THR A 36 8.94 -16.81 -7.40
CA THR A 36 7.63 -16.56 -8.02
C THR A 36 6.59 -16.16 -6.98
N CYS A 37 6.55 -16.82 -5.82
CA CYS A 37 5.66 -16.45 -4.71
C CYS A 37 5.95 -15.03 -4.21
N LEU A 38 7.23 -14.65 -4.04
CA LEU A 38 7.61 -13.31 -3.61
C LEU A 38 7.21 -12.24 -4.66
N MET A 39 7.46 -12.50 -5.94
CA MET A 39 7.14 -11.56 -7.02
C MET A 39 5.63 -11.35 -7.16
N ILE A 40 4.84 -12.43 -7.22
CA ILE A 40 3.37 -12.34 -7.30
C ILE A 40 2.81 -11.59 -6.09
N THR A 41 3.27 -11.92 -4.89
CA THR A 41 2.83 -11.22 -3.66
C THR A 41 3.14 -9.74 -3.73
N ALA A 42 4.37 -9.36 -4.10
CA ALA A 42 4.77 -7.96 -4.20
C ALA A 42 3.92 -7.18 -5.20
N VAL A 43 3.67 -7.75 -6.39
CA VAL A 43 2.84 -7.12 -7.42
C VAL A 43 1.39 -6.99 -6.94
N CYS A 44 0.78 -8.05 -6.43
CA CYS A 44 -0.60 -8.03 -5.96
C CYS A 44 -0.82 -7.02 -4.84
N CYS A 45 0.06 -7.03 -3.83
CA CYS A 45 -0.06 -6.10 -2.71
C CYS A 45 0.22 -4.65 -3.10
N TRP A 46 1.17 -4.40 -4.00
CA TRP A 46 1.42 -3.06 -4.52
C TRP A 46 0.24 -2.54 -5.35
N VAL A 47 -0.31 -3.37 -6.26
CA VAL A 47 -1.49 -3.00 -7.07
C VAL A 47 -2.70 -2.71 -6.20
N LEU A 48 -2.96 -3.55 -5.19
CA LEU A 48 -4.04 -3.32 -4.23
C LEU A 48 -3.87 -1.96 -3.55
N TRP A 49 -2.65 -1.70 -3.04
CA TRP A 49 -2.37 -0.48 -2.32
C TRP A 49 -2.47 0.78 -3.19
N ILE A 50 -1.85 0.80 -4.36
CA ILE A 50 -1.85 1.99 -5.22
C ILE A 50 -3.26 2.31 -5.73
N THR A 51 -4.07 1.28 -6.00
CA THR A 51 -5.44 1.45 -6.47
C THR A 51 -6.31 2.10 -5.41
N THR A 52 -6.26 1.61 -4.17
CA THR A 52 -7.05 2.21 -3.07
C THR A 52 -6.56 3.61 -2.71
N TYR A 53 -5.25 3.87 -2.82
CA TYR A 53 -4.70 5.20 -2.63
C TYR A 53 -5.21 6.19 -3.69
N ILE A 54 -5.10 5.85 -4.98
CA ILE A 54 -5.55 6.71 -6.08
C ILE A 54 -7.06 6.99 -5.98
N ALA A 55 -7.86 6.00 -5.57
CA ALA A 55 -9.30 6.16 -5.39
C ALA A 55 -9.68 7.27 -4.40
N GLN A 56 -8.78 7.66 -3.50
CA GLN A 56 -9.03 8.68 -2.46
C GLN A 56 -8.37 10.03 -2.74
N LEU A 57 -7.58 10.19 -3.80
CA LEU A 57 -6.84 11.43 -4.07
C LEU A 57 -7.74 12.63 -4.41
N ASN A 58 -8.84 12.38 -5.14
CA ASN A 58 -9.82 13.40 -5.51
C ASN A 58 -11.23 12.85 -5.26
N PRO A 59 -11.67 12.79 -3.99
CA PRO A 59 -12.96 12.21 -3.64
C PRO A 59 -14.11 13.08 -4.18
N LEU A 60 -15.11 12.45 -4.80
CA LEU A 60 -16.30 13.15 -5.31
C LEU A 60 -17.35 13.41 -4.22
N PHE A 61 -17.34 12.59 -3.17
CA PHE A 61 -18.30 12.64 -2.07
C PHE A 61 -17.59 12.49 -0.73
N GLY A 62 -18.09 13.20 0.28
CA GLY A 62 -17.64 13.08 1.66
C GLY A 62 -18.48 12.08 2.48
N PRO A 63 -18.00 11.70 3.67
CA PRO A 63 -18.72 10.80 4.57
C PRO A 63 -20.04 11.42 5.06
N GLN A 64 -21.11 10.62 5.08
CA GLN A 64 -22.43 11.01 5.63
C GLN A 64 -22.54 10.54 7.08
N VAL A 65 -22.50 11.48 8.03
CA VAL A 65 -22.44 11.20 9.48
C VAL A 65 -23.56 11.90 10.25
N LYS A 66 -24.00 11.29 11.36
CA LYS A 66 -25.02 11.87 12.24
C LYS A 66 -24.46 13.06 13.02
N SER A 67 -25.34 13.98 13.41
CA SER A 67 -24.99 15.18 14.19
C SER A 67 -24.27 14.87 15.50
N THR A 68 -24.63 13.78 16.18
CA THR A 68 -23.92 13.33 17.39
C THR A 68 -22.47 12.95 17.11
N THR A 69 -22.21 12.26 15.99
CA THR A 69 -20.87 11.90 15.54
C THR A 69 -20.06 13.13 15.10
N LEU A 70 -20.70 14.11 14.48
CA LEU A 70 -20.06 15.39 14.11
C LEU A 70 -19.56 16.15 15.34
N THR A 71 -20.33 16.18 16.44
CA THR A 71 -19.88 16.81 17.69
C THR A 71 -18.64 16.11 18.26
N LEU A 72 -18.60 14.77 18.24
CA LEU A 72 -17.43 14.02 18.67
C LEU A 72 -16.20 14.28 17.78
N MET A 73 -16.38 14.30 16.46
CA MET A 73 -15.30 14.61 15.51
C MET A 73 -14.68 15.99 15.79
N ARG A 74 -15.53 16.98 16.11
CA ARG A 74 -15.10 18.34 16.49
C ARG A 74 -14.23 18.35 17.74
N GLU A 75 -14.53 17.51 18.73
CA GLU A 75 -13.71 17.36 19.94
C GLU A 75 -12.34 16.76 19.64
N TRP A 76 -12.25 15.92 18.61
CA TRP A 76 -11.02 15.25 18.17
C TRP A 76 -10.18 16.12 17.23
N GLY A 77 -10.59 17.37 16.98
CA GLY A 77 -9.88 18.34 16.13
C GLY A 77 -10.12 18.17 14.64
N PHE A 78 -11.20 17.49 14.25
CA PHE A 78 -11.67 17.40 12.85
C PHE A 78 -12.73 18.45 12.52
#